data_AF-A0AAV5Y423-F1
#
_entry.id   AF-A0AAV5Y423-F1
#
_cell.length_a   1.000
_cell.length_b   1.000
_cell.length_c   1.000
_cell.angle_alpha   90.00
_cell.angle_beta   90.00
_cell.angle_gamma   90.00
#
_symmetry.space_group_name_H-M   'P 1'
#
loop_
_entity.id
_entity.type
_entity.pdbx_description
1 polymer ?
#
loop_
_entity_poly.entity_id
_entity_poly.type
_entity_poly.pdbx_seq_one_letter_code
_entity_poly.pdbx_strand_id
1 'polypeptide(L)'
;MKRLRDPRMAILFGGLAALLALLVVSPWIARVKGADHREAPLINEDPAADLADVFAFINPNDPTKVVFAMTVNGFAVPGVRASYSFS
;
A
#
# COMPACT_ATOMS: atom_id res chain seq x y z
N MET A 1 -42.45 23.24 8.35
CA MET A 1 -41.40 23.93 7.55
C MET A 1 -40.58 25.00 8.32
N LYS A 2 -41.01 25.54 9.47
CA LYS A 2 -40.22 26.55 10.23
C LYS A 2 -38.92 26.03 10.87
N ARG A 3 -38.83 24.72 11.16
CA ARG A 3 -37.68 24.08 11.83
C ARG A 3 -36.37 24.06 11.00
N LEU A 4 -36.47 24.23 9.68
CA LEU A 4 -35.32 24.28 8.76
C LEU A 4 -34.69 25.68 8.64
N ARG A 5 -35.27 26.71 9.27
CA ARG A 5 -34.77 28.10 9.25
C ARG A 5 -34.21 28.56 10.60
N ASP A 6 -34.08 27.65 11.56
CA ASP A 6 -33.48 27.96 12.86
C ASP A 6 -31.95 28.08 12.70
N PRO A 7 -31.33 29.23 13.04
CA PRO A 7 -29.88 29.42 12.94
C PRO A 7 -29.09 28.36 13.73
N ARG A 8 -29.68 27.78 14.78
CA ARG A 8 -29.07 26.68 15.55
C ARG A 8 -28.89 25.43 14.68
N MET A 9 -29.88 25.11 13.84
CA MET A 9 -29.78 23.98 12.91
C MET A 9 -28.77 24.26 11.80
N ALA A 10 -28.69 25.50 11.31
CA ALA A 10 -27.69 25.89 10.32
C ALA A 10 -26.25 25.76 10.87
N ILE A 11 -26.02 26.16 12.12
CA ILE A 11 -24.73 26.00 12.81
C ILE A 11 -24.41 24.51 13.03
N LEU A 12 -25.38 23.71 13.47
CA LEU A 12 -25.17 22.27 13.67
C LEU A 12 -24.83 21.56 12.36
N PHE A 13 -25.59 21.80 11.29
CA PHE A 13 -25.32 21.19 9.98
C PHE A 13 -24.04 21.71 9.35
N GLY A 14 -23.74 23.01 9.48
CA GLY A 14 -22.49 23.61 9.01
C GLY A 14 -21.27 23.06 9.76
N GLY A 15 -21.37 22.91 11.08
CA GLY A 15 -20.33 22.31 11.92
C GLY A 15 -20.10 20.82 11.59
N LEU A 16 -21.18 20.05 11.41
CA LEU A 16 -21.08 18.65 10.98
C LEU A 16 -20.45 18.54 9.59
N ALA A 17 -20.85 19.38 8.63
CA ALA A 17 -20.28 19.39 7.29
C ALA A 17 -18.79 19.75 7.31
N ALA A 18 -18.38 20.75 8.11
CA ALA A 18 -16.98 21.12 8.29
C ALA A 18 -16.15 19.99 8.92
N LEU A 19 -16.69 19.31 9.93
CA LEU A 19 -16.04 18.16 10.56
C LEU A 19 -15.86 17.00 9.57
N LEU A 20 -16.90 16.68 8.79
CA LEU A 20 -16.81 15.64 7.76
C LEU A 20 -15.81 16.01 6.66
N ALA A 21 -15.76 17.28 6.24
CA ALA A 21 -14.75 17.74 5.28
C ALA A 21 -13.32 17.60 5.83
N LEU A 22 -13.10 17.94 7.10
CA LEU A 22 -11.79 17.75 7.76
C LEU A 22 -11.39 16.27 7.87
N LEU A 23 -12.36 15.38 8.10
CA LEU A 23 -12.10 13.93 8.11
C LEU A 23 -11.71 13.42 6.72
N VAL A 24 -12.43 13.81 5.66
CA VAL A 24 -12.13 13.38 4.28
C VAL A 24 -10.75 13.82 3.80
N VAL A 25 -10.30 15.01 4.20
CA VAL A 25 -8.98 15.56 3.79
C VAL A 25 -7.86 15.14 4.77
N SER A 26 -8.18 14.39 5.83
CA SER A 26 -7.19 13.94 6.80
C SER A 26 -6.16 13.02 6.13
N PRO A 27 -4.85 13.31 6.25
CA PRO A 27 -3.79 12.46 5.69
C PRO A 27 -3.75 11.07 6.33
N TRP A 28 -4.46 10.86 7.43
CA TRP A 28 -4.62 9.56 8.07
C TRP A 28 -5.64 8.65 7.37
N ILE A 29 -6.66 9.23 6.71
CA ILE A 29 -7.63 8.46 5.90
C ILE A 29 -7.06 8.15 4.52
N ALA A 30 -6.19 9.01 4.00
CA ALA A 30 -5.53 8.84 2.69
C ALA A 30 -4.47 7.71 2.66
N ARG A 31 -4.11 7.11 3.82
CA ARG A 31 -3.21 5.95 3.87
C ARG A 31 -3.99 4.67 3.58
N VAL A 32 -4.49 4.54 2.36
CA VAL A 32 -4.93 3.24 1.85
C VAL A 32 -3.67 2.43 1.59
N LYS A 33 -3.39 1.46 2.47
CA LYS A 33 -2.34 0.48 2.20
C LYS A 33 -2.86 -0.46 1.12
N GLY A 34 -2.13 -0.56 0.01
CA GLY A 34 -2.32 -1.69 -0.91
C GLY A 34 -1.94 -2.98 -0.21
N ALA A 35 -2.44 -4.11 -0.72
CA ALA A 35 -1.86 -5.39 -0.35
C ALA A 35 -0.37 -5.35 -0.74
N ASP A 36 0.50 -5.59 0.23
CA ASP A 36 1.94 -5.73 0.03
C ASP A 36 2.37 -7.14 0.44
N HIS A 37 3.50 -7.61 -0.08
CA HIS A 37 4.02 -8.94 0.28
C HIS A 37 4.74 -8.93 1.63
N ARG A 38 4.70 -7.82 2.39
CA ARG A 38 5.41 -7.68 3.67
C ARG A 38 4.67 -8.31 4.85
N GLU A 39 3.59 -9.04 4.57
CA GLU A 39 2.83 -9.82 5.54
C GLU A 39 3.53 -11.14 5.90
N ALA A 40 4.55 -11.55 5.13
CA ALA A 40 5.38 -12.71 5.46
C ALA A 40 6.22 -12.46 6.74
N PRO A 41 6.26 -13.40 7.70
CA PRO A 41 6.82 -13.18 9.04
C PRO A 41 8.27 -12.66 9.12
N LEU A 42 9.09 -12.88 8.08
CA LEU A 42 10.53 -12.57 8.09
C LEU A 42 10.97 -11.52 7.05
N ILE A 43 10.08 -11.07 6.17
CA ILE A 43 10.45 -10.12 5.10
C ILE A 43 10.84 -8.75 5.67
N ASN A 44 10.32 -8.41 6.85
CA ASN A 44 10.74 -7.20 7.57
C ASN A 44 12.17 -7.30 8.15
N GLU A 45 12.66 -8.52 8.39
CA GLU A 45 14.00 -8.76 8.93
C GLU A 45 15.05 -8.88 7.82
N ASP A 46 14.65 -9.39 6.65
CA ASP A 46 15.47 -9.45 5.44
C ASP A 46 14.76 -8.84 4.22
N PRO A 47 14.83 -7.51 4.04
CA PRO A 47 14.23 -6.83 2.89
C PRO A 47 14.78 -7.30 1.53
N ALA A 48 15.97 -7.92 1.50
CA ALA A 48 16.51 -8.47 0.27
C ALA A 48 15.73 -9.72 -0.22
N ALA A 49 15.00 -10.38 0.67
CA ALA A 49 14.14 -11.51 0.36
C ALA A 49 12.73 -11.09 -0.12
N ASP A 50 12.44 -9.79 -0.13
CA ASP A 50 11.16 -9.24 -0.60
C ASP A 50 11.07 -9.31 -2.14
N LEU A 51 10.25 -10.25 -2.62
CA LEU A 51 9.93 -10.44 -4.03
C LEU A 51 8.43 -10.22 -4.24
N ALA A 52 8.06 -9.54 -5.33
CA ALA A 52 6.65 -9.41 -5.72
C ALA A 52 6.15 -10.73 -6.32
N ASP A 53 6.30 -10.91 -7.63
CA ASP A 53 5.85 -12.12 -8.32
C ASP A 53 7.02 -13.02 -8.72
N VAL A 54 6.80 -14.33 -8.66
CA VAL A 54 7.72 -15.36 -9.17
C VAL A 54 6.95 -16.29 -10.11
N PHE A 55 7.41 -16.36 -11.36
CA PHE A 55 6.91 -17.29 -12.36
C PHE A 55 7.98 -18.32 -12.70
N ALA A 56 7.59 -19.58 -12.82
CA ALA A 56 8.47 -20.69 -13.14
C ALA A 56 7.91 -21.49 -14.32
N PHE A 57 8.76 -21.74 -15.32
CA PHE A 57 8.39 -22.47 -16.52
C PHE A 57 9.45 -23.53 -16.82
N ILE A 58 9.05 -24.69 -17.32
CA ILE A 58 10.03 -25.62 -17.91
C ILE A 58 10.56 -24.99 -19.20
N ASN A 59 11.87 -25.03 -19.41
CA ASN A 59 12.46 -24.49 -20.62
C ASN A 59 11.94 -25.28 -21.84
N PRO A 60 11.35 -24.63 -22.85
CA PRO A 60 10.77 -25.31 -24.00
C PRO A 60 11.81 -26.03 -24.88
N ASN A 61 13.09 -25.66 -24.76
CA ASN A 61 14.19 -26.27 -25.51
C ASN A 61 14.93 -27.36 -24.70
N ASP A 62 14.73 -27.43 -23.39
CA ASP A 62 15.41 -28.40 -22.51
C ASP A 62 14.57 -28.69 -21.24
N PRO A 63 13.90 -29.85 -21.17
CA PRO A 63 12.99 -30.17 -20.06
C PRO A 63 13.71 -30.41 -18.73
N THR A 64 15.05 -30.48 -18.72
CA THR A 64 15.84 -30.59 -17.48
C THR A 64 16.08 -29.24 -16.80
N LYS A 65 15.67 -28.13 -17.42
CA LYS A 65 15.88 -26.76 -16.93
C LYS A 65 14.56 -26.05 -16.61
N VAL A 66 14.64 -25.14 -15.64
CA VAL A 66 13.55 -24.21 -15.27
C VAL A 66 13.97 -22.79 -15.59
N VAL A 67 13.06 -22.01 -16.16
CA VAL A 67 13.18 -20.56 -16.35
C VAL A 67 12.39 -19.88 -15.24
N PHE A 68 13.07 -19.00 -14.50
CA PHE A 68 12.41 -18.11 -13.55
C PHE A 68 12.31 -16.70 -14.12
N ALA A 69 11.12 -16.11 -13.99
CA ALA A 69 10.90 -14.68 -14.19
C ALA A 69 10.36 -14.10 -12.89
N MET A 70 11.08 -13.14 -12.31
CA MET A 70 10.75 -12.61 -10.98
C MET A 70 11.11 -11.13 -10.89
N THR A 71 10.36 -10.42 -10.04
CA THR A 71 10.66 -9.03 -9.69
C THR A 71 11.58 -9.02 -8.47
N VAL A 72 12.78 -8.47 -8.63
CA VAL A 72 13.80 -8.35 -7.58
C VAL A 72 14.14 -6.89 -7.34
N ASN A 73 14.61 -6.57 -6.14
CA ASN A 73 15.15 -5.25 -5.83
C ASN A 73 16.39 -4.98 -6.72
N GLY A 74 16.24 -4.10 -7.72
CA GLY A 74 17.34 -3.72 -8.61
C GLY A 74 18.35 -2.78 -7.94
N PHE A 75 19.65 -2.94 -8.24
CA PHE A 75 20.72 -2.00 -7.85
C PHE A 75 20.79 -1.64 -6.36
N ALA A 76 20.38 -2.55 -5.46
CA ALA A 76 20.54 -2.35 -4.02
C ALA A 76 22.03 -2.21 -3.66
N VAL A 77 22.45 -1.04 -3.19
CA VAL A 77 23.85 -0.81 -2.77
C VAL A 77 24.11 -1.65 -1.52
N PRO A 78 25.17 -2.49 -1.50
CA PRO A 78 25.54 -3.24 -0.30
C PRO A 78 25.75 -2.28 0.88
N GLY A 79 24.86 -2.33 1.87
CA GLY A 79 24.92 -1.51 3.09
C GLY A 79 23.66 -0.71 3.40
N VAL A 80 22.78 -0.47 2.43
CA VAL A 80 21.51 0.25 2.65
C VAL A 80 20.33 -0.72 2.60
N ARG A 81 20.33 -1.74 3.47
CA ARG A 81 19.30 -2.80 3.47
C ARG A 81 17.88 -2.28 3.67
N ALA A 82 17.71 -1.11 4.28
CA ALA A 82 16.41 -0.62 4.73
C ALA A 82 15.66 0.28 3.72
N SER A 83 16.26 0.66 2.57
CA SER A 83 15.65 1.64 1.65
C SER A 83 15.03 1.06 0.39
N TYR A 84 15.25 -0.22 0.09
CA TYR A 84 14.73 -0.87 -1.12
C TYR A 84 13.74 -1.94 -0.71
N SER A 85 12.47 -1.73 -1.04
CA SER A 85 11.40 -2.70 -0.85
C SER A 85 10.30 -2.37 -1.86
N PHE A 86 9.56 -3.39 -2.26
CA PHE A 86 8.33 -3.20 -3.02
C PHE A 86 7.21 -2.87 -2.02
N SER A 87 7.05 -1.58 -1.67
CA SER A 87 5.91 -1.09 -0.86
C SER A 87 5.49 0.33 -1.23
#